data_AF-A0A3P1B3X0-F1
#
_entry.id   AF-A0A3P1B3X0-F1
#
_cell.length_a   1.000
_cell.length_b   1.000
_cell.length_c   1.000
_cell.angle_alpha   90.00
_cell.angle_beta   90.00
_cell.angle_gamma   90.00
#
_symmetry.space_group_name_H-M   'P 1'
#
loop_
_entity.id
_entity.type
_entity.pdbx_description
1 polymer ?
#
loop_
_entity_poly.entity_id
_entity_poly.type
_entity_poly.pdbx_seq_one_letter_code
_entity_poly.pdbx_strand_id
1 'polypeptide(L)'
;MSKKQDILTASLNLFTEQGARATSTKSIALEAGVSEALIFKHFGTKDNLLEDLIKKGYVEAVRITNQFLNAEKESDFLAQFIELPLHLVTNQFDFWRMQYKILPLNQIAQHYHINFMKPSRSRLIETFEALNYPQSETEAEIVLLLIDNLWKSFVSERLSAETCEEIILLLKKKYGV
;
A
#
# COMPACT_ATOMS: atom_id res chain seq x y z
N MET A 1 -20.75 -12.37 7.01
CA MET A 1 -19.40 -11.93 7.44
C MET A 1 -19.18 -12.34 8.89
N SER A 2 -17.92 -12.50 9.33
CA SER A 2 -17.63 -12.84 10.73
C SER A 2 -17.53 -11.57 11.58
N LYS A 3 -17.85 -11.65 12.87
CA LYS A 3 -17.72 -10.51 13.80
C LYS A 3 -16.30 -9.94 13.86
N LYS A 4 -15.28 -10.79 13.67
CA LYS A 4 -13.88 -10.34 13.53
C LYS A 4 -13.70 -9.44 12.29
N GLN A 5 -14.36 -9.75 11.18
CA GLN A 5 -14.29 -8.95 9.96
C GLN A 5 -15.09 -7.64 10.09
N ASP A 6 -16.24 -7.65 10.76
CA ASP A 6 -17.02 -6.44 11.06
C ASP A 6 -16.16 -5.45 11.87
N ILE A 7 -15.46 -5.94 12.90
CA ILE A 7 -14.55 -5.12 13.72
C ILE A 7 -13.42 -4.52 12.88
N LEU A 8 -12.79 -5.31 12.00
CA LEU A 8 -11.70 -4.81 11.15
C LEU A 8 -12.18 -3.76 10.15
N THR A 9 -13.38 -3.94 9.60
CA THR A 9 -13.97 -2.98 8.65
C THR A 9 -14.28 -1.66 9.34
N ALA A 10 -14.94 -1.71 10.50
CA ALA A 10 -15.17 -0.54 11.34
C ALA A 10 -13.87 0.16 11.76
N SER A 11 -12.86 -0.63 12.12
CA SER A 11 -11.54 -0.10 12.51
C SER A 11 -10.85 0.61 11.35
N LEU A 12 -10.88 0.03 10.15
CA LEU A 12 -10.31 0.65 8.95
C LEU A 12 -10.97 2.00 8.69
N ASN A 13 -12.30 2.06 8.68
CA ASN A 13 -13.04 3.30 8.45
C ASN A 13 -12.65 4.37 9.46
N LEU A 14 -12.74 4.05 10.76
CA LEU A 14 -12.45 5.00 11.83
C LEU A 14 -10.98 5.42 11.88
N PHE A 15 -10.04 4.51 11.65
CA PHE A 15 -8.61 4.85 11.59
C PHE A 15 -8.28 5.70 10.36
N THR A 16 -8.96 5.46 9.24
CA THR A 16 -8.78 6.25 8.01
C THR A 16 -9.35 7.65 8.18
N GLU A 17 -10.51 7.81 8.81
CA GLU A 17 -11.14 9.12 9.02
C GLU A 17 -10.47 9.94 10.12
N GLN A 18 -10.29 9.36 11.30
CA GLN A 18 -9.97 10.06 12.54
C GLN A 18 -8.52 9.84 12.99
N GLY A 19 -7.84 8.81 12.45
CA GLY A 19 -6.51 8.39 12.86
C GLY A 19 -6.53 7.45 14.07
N ALA A 20 -5.63 6.46 14.07
CA ALA A 20 -5.57 5.40 15.09
C ALA A 20 -5.45 5.91 16.54
N ARG A 21 -4.80 7.05 16.77
CA ARG A 21 -4.66 7.64 18.12
C ARG A 21 -6.00 8.15 18.67
N ALA A 22 -6.80 8.81 17.83
CA ALA A 22 -8.07 9.42 18.22
C ALA A 22 -9.22 8.41 18.32
N THR A 23 -9.13 7.28 17.61
CA THR A 23 -10.15 6.24 17.65
C THR A 23 -10.13 5.44 18.96
N SER A 24 -11.28 5.26 19.59
CA SER A 24 -11.45 4.44 20.81
C SER A 24 -11.97 3.04 20.47
N THR A 25 -11.69 2.04 21.31
CA THR A 25 -12.28 0.70 21.19
C THR A 25 -13.80 0.72 21.34
N LYS A 26 -14.34 1.63 22.14
CA LYS A 26 -15.78 1.88 22.27
C LYS A 26 -16.42 2.36 20.96
N SER A 27 -15.79 3.31 20.24
CA SER A 27 -16.32 3.79 18.96
C SER A 27 -16.24 2.70 17.88
N ILE A 28 -15.17 1.90 17.88
CA ILE A 28 -15.06 0.73 16.99
C ILE A 28 -16.17 -0.29 17.28
N ALA A 29 -16.44 -0.57 18.56
CA ALA A 29 -17.48 -1.52 18.96
C ALA A 29 -18.87 -1.07 18.52
N LEU A 30 -19.16 0.23 18.69
CA LEU A 30 -20.40 0.86 18.24
C LEU A 30 -20.57 0.74 16.73
N GLU A 31 -19.55 1.14 15.96
CA GLU A 31 -19.55 1.09 14.49
C GLU A 31 -19.69 -0.36 13.96
N ALA A 32 -19.01 -1.32 14.58
CA ALA A 32 -19.09 -2.73 14.19
C ALA A 32 -20.36 -3.45 14.68
N GLY A 33 -21.20 -2.80 15.50
CA GLY A 33 -22.38 -3.42 16.11
C GLY A 33 -22.03 -4.61 17.01
N VAL A 34 -20.99 -4.46 17.84
CA VAL A 34 -20.49 -5.49 18.77
C VAL A 34 -20.25 -4.93 20.18
N SER A 35 -20.01 -5.80 21.16
CA SER A 35 -19.53 -5.37 22.47
C SER A 35 -18.03 -5.08 22.43
N GLU A 36 -17.58 -4.12 23.22
CA GLU A 36 -16.14 -3.81 23.36
C GLU A 36 -15.35 -5.02 23.89
N ALA A 37 -15.97 -5.83 24.76
CA ALA A 37 -15.41 -7.09 25.24
C ALA A 37 -15.12 -8.08 24.10
N LEU A 38 -15.90 -8.08 23.01
CA LEU A 38 -15.66 -8.94 21.85
C LEU A 38 -14.41 -8.50 21.07
N ILE A 39 -14.11 -7.19 21.03
CA ILE A 39 -12.86 -6.68 20.44
C ILE A 39 -11.67 -7.19 21.25
N PHE A 40 -11.70 -7.01 22.58
CA PHE A 40 -10.63 -7.50 23.45
C PHE A 40 -10.46 -9.02 23.36
N LYS A 41 -11.56 -9.78 23.23
CA LYS A 41 -11.50 -11.23 23.00
C LYS A 41 -10.79 -11.61 21.70
N HIS A 42 -10.96 -10.85 20.62
CA HIS A 42 -10.38 -11.18 19.32
C HIS A 42 -8.97 -10.65 19.10
N PHE A 43 -8.65 -9.48 19.66
CA PHE A 43 -7.43 -8.73 19.34
C PHE A 43 -6.58 -8.41 20.58
N GLY A 44 -7.13 -8.46 21.78
CA GLY A 44 -6.40 -8.18 23.03
C GLY A 44 -6.18 -6.69 23.30
N THR A 45 -5.68 -5.92 22.34
CA THR A 45 -5.47 -4.46 22.47
C THR A 45 -5.85 -3.73 21.18
N LYS A 46 -6.00 -2.40 21.24
CA LYS A 46 -6.20 -1.56 20.05
C LYS A 46 -4.98 -1.61 19.11
N ASP A 47 -3.78 -1.68 19.67
CA ASP A 47 -2.55 -1.74 18.88
C ASP A 47 -2.43 -3.06 18.14
N ASN A 48 -2.78 -4.18 18.77
CA ASN A 48 -2.86 -5.49 18.10
C ASN A 48 -3.95 -5.51 17.02
N LEU A 49 -5.08 -4.84 17.23
CA LEU A 49 -6.12 -4.67 16.21
C LEU A 49 -5.60 -3.88 15.00
N LEU A 50 -4.86 -2.79 15.25
CA LEU A 50 -4.21 -2.02 14.19
C LEU A 50 -3.16 -2.87 13.46
N GLU A 51 -2.35 -3.64 14.17
CA GLU A 51 -1.37 -4.54 13.55
C GLU A 51 -2.05 -5.63 12.70
N ASP A 52 -3.10 -6.28 13.21
CA ASP A 52 -3.87 -7.28 12.46
C ASP A 52 -4.44 -6.67 11.15
N LEU A 53 -4.88 -5.41 11.21
CA LEU A 53 -5.37 -4.67 10.05
C LEU A 53 -4.23 -4.36 9.04
N ILE A 54 -3.09 -3.86 9.53
CA ILE A 54 -1.89 -3.59 8.71
C ILE A 54 -1.45 -4.88 8.00
N LYS A 55 -1.31 -5.97 8.75
CA LYS A 55 -0.91 -7.28 8.25
C LYS A 55 -1.85 -7.76 7.16
N LYS A 56 -3.17 -7.69 7.39
CA LYS A 56 -4.17 -8.08 6.38
C LYS A 56 -4.06 -7.26 5.11
N GLY A 57 -3.92 -5.95 5.20
CA GLY A 57 -3.80 -5.10 4.02
C GLY A 57 -2.54 -5.38 3.22
N TYR A 58 -1.39 -5.65 3.86
CA TYR A 58 -0.18 -6.06 3.15
C TYR A 58 -0.24 -7.47 2.56
N VAL A 59 -0.90 -8.43 3.23
CA VAL A 59 -1.16 -9.76 2.64
C VAL A 59 -1.96 -9.60 1.35
N GLU A 60 -2.97 -8.74 1.36
CA GLU A 60 -3.78 -8.47 0.17
C GLU A 60 -3.01 -7.68 -0.90
N ALA A 61 -2.18 -6.71 -0.50
CA ALA A 61 -1.31 -5.99 -1.42
C ALA A 61 -0.32 -6.93 -2.13
N VAL A 62 0.26 -7.91 -1.42
CA VAL A 62 1.10 -8.96 -2.03
C VAL A 62 0.29 -9.81 -2.99
N ARG A 63 -0.93 -10.21 -2.63
CA ARG A 63 -1.83 -10.97 -3.52
C ARG A 63 -2.10 -10.23 -4.82
N ILE A 64 -2.45 -8.95 -4.74
CA ILE A 64 -2.70 -8.08 -5.90
C ILE A 64 -1.42 -7.91 -6.73
N THR A 65 -0.30 -7.62 -6.07
CA THR A 65 1.01 -7.45 -6.74
C THR A 65 1.39 -8.69 -7.53
N ASN A 66 1.27 -9.89 -6.94
CA ASN A 66 1.61 -11.14 -7.63
C ASN A 66 0.67 -11.47 -8.80
N GLN A 67 -0.58 -10.99 -8.76
CA GLN A 67 -1.52 -11.16 -9.87
C GLN A 67 -1.26 -10.17 -10.99
N PHE A 68 -0.87 -8.94 -10.63
CA PHE A 68 -0.65 -7.85 -11.57
C PHE A 68 0.73 -7.91 -12.24
N LEU A 69 1.78 -8.23 -11.47
CA LEU A 69 3.15 -8.41 -11.97
C LEU A 69 3.35 -9.84 -12.49
N ASN A 70 2.78 -10.13 -13.65
CA ASN A 70 2.79 -11.46 -14.28
C ASN A 70 3.53 -11.49 -15.63
N ALA A 71 4.21 -10.40 -16.00
CA ALA A 71 4.92 -10.28 -17.26
C ALA A 71 6.10 -11.27 -17.40
N GLU A 72 6.22 -11.85 -18.60
CA GLU A 72 7.37 -12.68 -18.98
C GLU A 72 8.56 -11.84 -19.45
N LYS A 73 8.30 -10.70 -20.10
CA LYS A 73 9.32 -9.78 -20.62
C LYS A 73 9.66 -8.69 -19.61
N GLU A 74 10.91 -8.27 -19.60
CA GLU A 74 11.42 -7.22 -18.72
C GLU A 74 10.79 -5.85 -19.03
N SER A 75 10.52 -5.54 -20.30
CA SER A 75 9.79 -4.33 -20.70
C SER A 75 8.40 -4.28 -20.08
N ASP A 76 7.67 -5.38 -20.21
CA ASP A 76 6.29 -5.48 -19.76
C ASP A 76 6.24 -5.49 -18.23
N PHE A 77 7.21 -6.14 -17.58
CA PHE A 77 7.38 -6.09 -16.13
C PHE A 77 7.62 -4.65 -15.65
N LEU A 78 8.51 -3.90 -16.29
CA LEU A 78 8.77 -2.51 -15.91
C LEU A 78 7.53 -1.64 -16.11
N ALA A 79 6.81 -1.83 -17.22
CA ALA A 79 5.55 -1.13 -17.49
C ALA A 79 4.50 -1.41 -16.40
N GLN A 80 4.31 -2.67 -16.03
CA GLN A 80 3.40 -3.06 -14.93
C GLN A 80 3.91 -2.50 -13.59
N PHE A 81 5.21 -2.54 -13.32
CA PHE A 81 5.76 -2.04 -12.07
C PHE A 81 5.52 -0.52 -11.89
N ILE A 82 5.63 0.26 -12.96
CA ILE A 82 5.33 1.70 -12.96
C ILE A 82 3.84 1.97 -12.65
N GLU A 83 2.94 1.08 -13.09
CA GLU A 83 1.48 1.20 -12.84
C GLU A 83 1.04 0.69 -11.47
N LEU A 84 1.83 -0.21 -10.87
CA LEU A 84 1.50 -0.89 -9.62
C LEU A 84 1.03 0.06 -8.50
N PRO A 85 1.61 1.26 -8.28
CA PRO A 85 1.19 2.14 -7.20
C PRO A 85 -0.27 2.58 -7.33
N LEU A 86 -0.70 2.94 -8.54
CA LEU A 86 -2.09 3.32 -8.80
C LEU A 86 -2.99 2.09 -8.70
N HIS A 87 -2.56 0.95 -9.24
CA HIS A 87 -3.31 -0.29 -9.14
C HIS A 87 -3.55 -0.72 -7.68
N LEU A 88 -2.54 -0.61 -6.82
CA LEU A 88 -2.67 -0.94 -5.40
C LEU A 88 -3.60 0.03 -4.66
N VAL A 89 -3.46 1.34 -4.92
CA VAL A 89 -4.29 2.37 -4.28
C VAL A 89 -5.75 2.24 -4.72
N THR A 90 -6.04 2.03 -6.00
CA THR A 90 -7.42 1.90 -6.49
C THR A 90 -8.13 0.66 -5.94
N ASN A 91 -7.41 -0.45 -5.78
CA ASN A 91 -7.99 -1.69 -5.23
C ASN A 91 -8.25 -1.62 -3.71
N GLN A 92 -7.48 -0.82 -2.97
CA GLN A 92 -7.55 -0.76 -1.50
C GLN A 92 -7.38 0.67 -0.96
N PHE A 93 -8.17 1.62 -1.46
CA PHE A 93 -7.98 3.05 -1.21
C PHE A 93 -7.89 3.42 0.27
N ASP A 94 -8.85 2.96 1.08
CA ASP A 94 -8.88 3.27 2.51
C ASP A 94 -7.69 2.69 3.27
N PHE A 95 -7.20 1.51 2.88
CA PHE A 95 -5.99 0.94 3.47
C PHE A 95 -4.77 1.82 3.20
N TRP A 96 -4.56 2.24 1.94
CA TRP A 96 -3.43 3.09 1.60
C TRP A 96 -3.56 4.49 2.20
N ARG A 97 -4.78 5.00 2.36
CA ARG A 97 -5.07 6.28 3.02
C ARG A 97 -4.78 6.22 4.51
N MET A 98 -5.16 5.14 5.17
CA MET A 98 -4.76 4.86 6.54
C MET A 98 -3.23 4.74 6.64
N GLN A 99 -2.60 3.95 5.75
CA GLN A 99 -1.15 3.76 5.74
C GLN A 99 -0.40 5.09 5.60
N TYR A 100 -0.80 5.94 4.67
CA TYR A 100 -0.23 7.28 4.49
C TYR A 100 -0.21 8.08 5.81
N LYS A 101 -1.29 8.02 6.59
CA LYS A 101 -1.39 8.73 7.88
C LYS A 101 -0.53 8.11 8.99
N ILE A 102 -0.43 6.78 9.06
CA ILE A 102 0.25 6.10 10.17
C ILE A 102 1.73 5.81 9.92
N LEU A 103 2.15 5.69 8.66
CA LEU A 103 3.53 5.36 8.28
C LEU A 103 4.59 6.27 8.95
N PRO A 104 4.45 7.61 9.00
CA PRO A 104 5.46 8.45 9.65
C PRO A 104 5.50 8.32 11.18
N LEU A 105 4.47 7.74 11.82
CA LEU A 105 4.28 7.77 13.27
C LEU A 105 4.28 6.39 13.94
N ASN A 106 4.23 5.30 13.17
CA ASN A 106 4.06 3.95 13.69
C ASN A 106 5.14 3.01 13.16
N GLN A 107 6.00 2.50 14.05
CA GLN A 107 7.13 1.62 13.70
C GLN A 107 6.68 0.28 13.10
N ILE A 108 5.54 -0.26 13.53
CA ILE A 108 4.98 -1.50 12.98
C ILE A 108 4.57 -1.25 11.53
N ALA A 109 3.84 -0.16 11.24
CA ALA A 109 3.48 0.21 9.87
C ALA A 109 4.72 0.39 8.98
N GLN A 110 5.77 1.05 9.47
CA GLN A 110 7.05 1.18 8.76
C GLN A 110 7.68 -0.18 8.45
N HIS A 111 7.73 -1.06 9.46
CA HIS A 111 8.31 -2.39 9.30
C HIS A 111 7.61 -3.20 8.20
N TYR A 112 6.27 -3.24 8.21
CA TYR A 112 5.51 -3.92 7.16
C TYR A 112 5.71 -3.27 5.78
N HIS A 113 5.74 -1.94 5.69
CA HIS A 113 5.99 -1.24 4.44
C HIS A 113 7.37 -1.53 3.85
N ILE A 114 8.41 -1.46 4.69
CA ILE A 114 9.80 -1.75 4.29
C ILE A 114 9.91 -3.19 3.79
N ASN A 115 9.32 -4.15 4.50
CA ASN A 115 9.34 -5.55 4.08
C ASN A 115 8.59 -5.78 2.78
N PHE A 116 7.48 -5.09 2.56
CA PHE A 116 6.73 -5.14 1.30
C PHE A 116 7.56 -4.60 0.13
N MET A 117 8.27 -3.49 0.32
CA MET A 117 9.07 -2.86 -0.73
C MET A 117 10.42 -3.56 -0.98
N LYS A 118 10.97 -4.25 0.03
CA LYS A 118 12.31 -4.85 0.01
C LYS A 118 12.67 -5.64 -1.27
N PRO A 119 11.79 -6.49 -1.84
CA PRO A 119 12.12 -7.26 -3.05
C PRO A 119 12.24 -6.39 -4.32
N SER A 120 11.64 -5.20 -4.31
CA SER A 120 11.52 -4.35 -5.51
C SER A 120 12.86 -3.88 -6.05
N ARG A 121 13.81 -3.53 -5.15
CA ARG A 121 15.10 -2.96 -5.57
C ARG A 121 15.89 -3.92 -6.43
N SER A 122 16.15 -5.13 -5.95
CA SER A 122 16.93 -6.13 -6.71
C SER A 122 16.23 -6.48 -8.02
N ARG A 123 14.90 -6.65 -7.99
CA ARG A 123 14.14 -7.01 -9.19
C ARG A 123 14.19 -5.90 -10.26
N LEU A 124 14.12 -4.63 -9.87
CA LEU A 124 14.26 -3.50 -10.79
C LEU A 124 15.67 -3.40 -11.35
N ILE A 125 16.71 -3.63 -10.55
CA ILE A 125 18.10 -3.64 -11.02
C ILE A 125 18.27 -4.69 -12.13
N GLU A 126 17.89 -5.93 -11.86
CA GLU A 126 17.93 -7.03 -12.83
C GLU A 126 17.16 -6.69 -14.12
N THR A 127 16.00 -6.05 -13.98
CA THR A 127 15.17 -5.62 -15.11
C THR A 127 15.90 -4.56 -15.95
N PHE A 128 16.47 -3.54 -15.33
CA PHE A 128 17.20 -2.50 -16.05
C PHE A 128 18.49 -3.02 -16.69
N GLU A 129 19.18 -3.96 -16.06
CA GLU A 129 20.36 -4.63 -16.61
C GLU A 129 19.99 -5.40 -17.88
N ALA A 130 18.92 -6.20 -17.83
CA ALA A 130 18.42 -6.96 -18.97
C ALA A 130 17.95 -6.05 -20.13
N LEU A 131 17.42 -4.86 -19.81
CA LEU A 131 17.05 -3.83 -20.78
C LEU A 131 18.25 -2.98 -21.26
N ASN A 132 19.48 -3.30 -20.82
CA ASN A 132 20.74 -2.61 -21.19
C ASN A 132 20.81 -1.13 -20.78
N TYR A 133 20.24 -0.75 -19.63
CA TYR A 133 20.40 0.59 -19.08
C TYR A 133 21.74 0.74 -18.35
N PRO A 134 22.65 1.65 -18.76
CA PRO A 134 24.01 1.74 -18.21
C PRO A 134 24.09 2.03 -16.70
N GLN A 135 23.08 2.70 -16.13
CA GLN A 135 23.01 3.07 -14.71
C GLN A 135 21.86 2.34 -14.00
N SER A 136 21.76 1.03 -14.20
CA SER A 136 20.64 0.19 -13.75
C SER A 136 20.29 0.37 -12.26
N GLU A 137 21.28 0.49 -11.38
CA GLU A 137 21.05 0.78 -9.97
C GLU A 137 20.37 2.14 -9.74
N THR A 138 20.88 3.18 -10.39
CA THR A 138 20.32 4.54 -10.23
C THR A 138 18.93 4.64 -10.86
N GLU A 139 18.69 3.98 -11.99
CA GLU A 139 17.36 3.93 -12.61
C GLU A 139 16.35 3.20 -11.70
N ALA A 140 16.76 2.11 -11.05
CA ALA A 140 15.92 1.43 -10.06
C ALA A 140 15.57 2.36 -8.88
N GLU A 141 16.54 3.10 -8.33
CA GLU A 141 16.27 4.07 -7.25
C GLU A 141 15.33 5.19 -7.70
N ILE A 142 15.49 5.71 -8.92
CA ILE A 142 14.62 6.73 -9.48
C ILE A 142 13.18 6.21 -9.56
N VAL A 143 12.97 5.01 -10.11
CA VAL A 143 11.63 4.40 -10.17
C VAL A 143 11.07 4.22 -8.76
N LEU A 144 11.84 3.69 -7.81
CA LEU A 144 11.40 3.51 -6.42
C LEU A 144 10.97 4.82 -5.76
N LEU A 145 11.75 5.89 -5.92
CA LEU A 145 11.42 7.22 -5.39
C LEU A 145 10.15 7.79 -6.03
N LEU A 146 10.01 7.63 -7.34
CA LEU A 146 8.84 8.11 -8.07
C LEU A 146 7.58 7.36 -7.66
N ILE A 147 7.63 6.02 -7.61
CA ILE A 147 6.47 5.22 -7.23
C ILE A 147 6.06 5.49 -5.78
N ASP A 148 7.03 5.66 -4.87
CA ASP A 148 6.77 6.03 -3.47
C ASP A 148 6.03 7.36 -3.35
N ASN A 149 6.43 8.37 -4.14
CA ASN A 149 5.73 9.65 -4.15
C ASN A 149 4.39 9.59 -4.89
N LEU A 150 4.25 8.73 -5.90
CA LEU A 150 3.04 8.63 -6.71
C LEU A 150 1.87 8.10 -5.90
N TRP A 151 2.02 6.97 -5.18
CA TRP A 151 0.93 6.44 -4.35
C TRP A 151 0.57 7.42 -3.23
N LYS A 152 1.56 8.06 -2.59
CA LYS A 152 1.33 9.05 -1.53
C LYS A 152 0.56 10.27 -2.04
N SER A 153 0.95 10.77 -3.21
CA SER A 153 0.31 11.95 -3.81
C SER A 153 -1.10 11.66 -4.27
N PHE A 154 -1.33 10.45 -4.82
CA PHE A 154 -2.65 10.02 -5.24
C PHE A 154 -3.59 9.82 -4.04
N VAL A 155 -3.16 9.07 -3.01
CA VAL A 155 -4.01 8.73 -1.87
C VAL A 155 -4.26 9.91 -0.91
N SER A 156 -3.37 10.90 -0.93
CA SER A 156 -3.57 12.18 -0.21
C SER A 156 -4.35 13.20 -1.03
N GLU A 157 -4.83 12.84 -2.22
CA GLU A 157 -5.57 13.72 -3.15
C GLU A 157 -4.78 14.99 -3.53
N ARG A 158 -3.45 14.94 -3.41
CA ARG A 158 -2.57 16.03 -3.86
C ARG A 158 -2.51 16.09 -5.39
N LEU A 159 -2.58 14.93 -6.03
CA LEU A 159 -2.67 14.79 -7.48
C LEU A 159 -3.99 14.09 -7.82
N SER A 160 -4.60 14.52 -8.92
CA SER A 160 -5.77 13.85 -9.51
C SER A 160 -5.39 12.49 -10.09
N ALA A 161 -6.39 11.62 -10.31
CA ALA A 161 -6.16 10.35 -10.99
C ALA A 161 -5.59 10.57 -12.39
N GLU A 162 -6.14 11.56 -13.12
CA GLU A 162 -5.74 11.92 -14.47
C GLU A 162 -4.27 12.37 -14.51
N THR A 163 -3.84 13.23 -13.58
CA THR A 163 -2.44 13.65 -13.50
C THR A 163 -1.51 12.50 -13.14
N CYS A 164 -1.94 11.58 -12.28
CA CYS A 164 -1.16 10.38 -11.98
C CYS A 164 -1.00 9.46 -13.20
N GLU A 165 -2.06 9.29 -13.98
CA GLU A 165 -2.03 8.53 -15.24
C GLU A 165 -1.09 9.19 -16.27
N GLU A 166 -1.13 10.51 -16.42
CA GLU A 166 -0.20 11.26 -17.27
C GLU A 166 1.26 11.05 -16.86
N ILE A 167 1.56 11.06 -15.56
CA ILE A 167 2.91 10.78 -15.04
C ILE A 167 3.34 9.34 -15.40
N ILE A 168 2.47 8.35 -15.21
CA ILE A 168 2.74 6.95 -15.59
C ILE A 168 3.06 6.86 -17.08
N LEU A 169 2.25 7.50 -17.94
CA LEU A 169 2.45 7.49 -19.39
C LEU A 169 3.79 8.11 -19.79
N LEU A 170 4.19 9.21 -19.14
CA LEU A 170 5.49 9.85 -19.37
C LEU A 170 6.65 8.96 -18.92
N LEU A 171 6.52 8.25 -17.79
CA LEU A 171 7.55 7.32 -17.32
C LEU A 171 7.69 6.12 -18.24
N LYS A 172 6.59 5.52 -18.66
CA LYS A 172 6.56 4.46 -19.68
C LYS A 172 7.26 4.89 -20.97
N LYS A 173 6.92 6.08 -21.47
CA LYS A 173 7.58 6.69 -22.63
C LYS A 173 9.09 6.94 -22.41
N LYS A 174 9.52 7.38 -21.21
CA LYS A 174 10.94 7.56 -20.86
C LYS A 174 11.70 6.24 -21.02
N TYR A 175 11.11 5.14 -20.56
CA TYR A 175 11.76 3.83 -20.54
C TYR A 175 11.51 2.98 -21.80
N GLY A 176 10.69 3.46 -22.73
CA GLY A 176 10.34 2.73 -23.95
C GLY A 176 9.52 1.46 -23.68
N VAL A 177 8.70 1.48 -22.62
CA VAL A 177 7.83 0.38 -22.18
C VAL A 177 6.36 0.78 -22.17
#